data_AF-A0A9E0L810-F1
#
_entry.id   AF-A0A9E0L810-F1
#
_cell.length_a   1.000
_cell.length_b   1.000
_cell.length_c   1.000
_cell.angle_alpha   90.00
_cell.angle_beta   90.00
_cell.angle_gamma   90.00
#
_symmetry.space_group_name_H-M   'P 1'
#
loop_
_entity.id
_entity.type
_entity.pdbx_description
1 polymer ?
#
loop_
_entity_poly.entity_id
_entity_poly.type
_entity_poly.pdbx_seq_one_letter_code
_entity_poly.pdbx_strand_id
1 'polypeptide(L)'
;MILRHTFTPHNNSRLSHLCGPADCHLRTIEAALQVSIAHRHEQFKVDGPKARANQAMEMLQAVYEIAERPVSDETIQLMLAGDGELADALVDGSQLTTRRADLRARTATQAQYLANIATHDISL
;
A
#
# COMPACT_ATOMS: atom_id res chain seq x y z
N MET A 1 1.83 21.13 3.36
CA MET A 1 0.59 21.33 4.15
C MET A 1 0.53 20.19 5.13
N ILE A 2 0.18 20.49 6.38
CA ILE A 2 0.11 19.49 7.44
C ILE A 2 -1.36 19.15 7.67
N LEU A 3 -1.71 17.88 7.48
CA LEU A 3 -3.00 17.32 7.86
C LEU A 3 -2.84 16.53 9.15
N ARG A 4 -3.80 16.70 10.07
CA ARG A 4 -3.88 15.95 11.31
C ARG A 4 -5.20 15.21 11.34
N HIS A 5 -5.14 13.92 11.63
CA HIS A 5 -6.32 13.08 11.77
C HIS A 5 -6.20 12.22 13.01
N THR A 6 -7.32 12.02 13.69
CA THR A 6 -7.41 11.16 14.85
C THR A 6 -8.44 10.10 14.51
N PHE A 7 -8.04 8.84 14.49
CA PHE A 7 -8.97 7.75 14.22
C PHE A 7 -9.78 7.44 15.47
N THR A 8 -11.09 7.52 15.35
CA THR A 8 -12.08 7.12 16.38
C THR A 8 -13.03 6.13 15.74
N PRO A 9 -13.32 4.96 16.34
CA PRO A 9 -13.03 4.50 17.71
C PRO A 9 -11.59 3.99 17.94
N HIS A 10 -11.15 3.97 19.20
CA HIS A 10 -9.81 3.52 19.61
C HIS A 10 -9.66 1.99 19.53
N ASN A 11 -9.60 1.43 18.32
CA ASN A 11 -9.31 0.01 18.14
C ASN A 11 -7.82 -0.18 17.83
N ASN A 12 -7.03 -0.40 18.89
CA ASN A 12 -5.58 -0.58 18.78
C ASN A 12 -5.19 -1.74 17.86
N SER A 13 -6.02 -2.79 17.73
CA SER A 13 -5.77 -3.89 16.81
C SER A 13 -5.84 -3.42 15.35
N ARG A 14 -6.85 -2.62 14.99
CA ARG A 14 -6.98 -2.02 13.64
C ARG A 14 -5.83 -1.07 13.34
N LEU A 15 -5.46 -0.23 14.31
CA LEU A 15 -4.31 0.67 14.16
C LEU A 15 -3.00 -0.09 13.98
N SER A 16 -2.82 -1.21 14.69
CA SER A 16 -1.64 -2.07 14.52
C SER A 16 -1.61 -2.74 13.14
N HIS A 17 -2.75 -3.21 12.63
CA HIS A 17 -2.84 -3.77 11.28
C HIS A 17 -2.61 -2.71 10.19
N LEU A 18 -3.15 -1.50 10.38
CA LEU A 18 -2.92 -0.34 9.50
C LEU A 18 -1.44 -0.01 9.38
N CYS A 19 -0.72 0.11 10.50
CA CYS A 19 0.70 0.45 10.48
C CYS A 19 1.56 -0.70 9.94
N GLY A 20 1.11 -1.93 10.17
CA GLY A 20 1.82 -3.14 9.78
C GLY A 20 3.05 -3.40 10.68
N PRO A 21 3.75 -4.52 10.44
CA PRO A 21 4.99 -4.82 11.16
C PRO A 21 6.03 -3.73 10.95
N ALA A 22 6.57 -3.17 12.04
CA ALA A 22 7.61 -2.13 12.02
C ALA A 22 7.29 -0.90 11.15
N ASP A 23 6.02 -0.51 11.07
CA ASP A 23 5.55 0.64 10.28
C ASP A 23 5.79 0.52 8.77
N CYS A 24 5.95 -0.70 8.25
CA CYS A 24 6.20 -0.94 6.82
C CYS A 24 5.11 -0.32 5.94
N HIS A 25 3.83 -0.45 6.29
CA HIS A 25 2.74 0.07 5.48
C HIS A 25 2.80 1.60 5.35
N LEU A 26 3.08 2.30 6.46
CA LEU A 26 3.21 3.76 6.45
C LEU A 26 4.37 4.18 5.54
N ARG A 27 5.51 3.50 5.63
CA ARG A 27 6.70 3.77 4.82
C ARG A 27 6.44 3.54 3.32
N THR A 28 5.65 2.51 2.97
CA THR A 28 5.22 2.24 1.60
C THR A 28 4.35 3.38 1.05
N ILE A 29 3.39 3.86 1.84
CA ILE A 29 2.51 4.99 1.47
C ILE A 29 3.31 6.29 1.33
N GLU A 30 4.22 6.56 2.26
CA GLU A 30 5.14 7.71 2.22
C GLU A 30 5.97 7.73 0.93
N ALA A 31 6.62 6.60 0.60
CA ALA A 31 7.48 6.49 -0.57
C ALA A 31 6.71 6.70 -1.87
N ALA A 32 5.49 6.20 -1.95
CA ALA A 32 4.68 6.27 -3.17
C ALA A 32 4.02 7.62 -3.40
N LEU A 33 3.49 8.24 -2.34
CA LEU A 33 2.81 9.53 -2.44
C LEU A 33 3.76 10.72 -2.24
N GLN A 34 5.03 10.45 -1.90
CA GLN A 34 6.06 11.45 -1.58
C GLN A 34 5.59 12.38 -0.45
N VAL A 35 5.03 11.78 0.59
CA VAL A 35 4.56 12.46 1.81
C VAL A 35 5.31 11.93 3.01
N SER A 36 5.30 12.66 4.13
CA SER A 36 5.79 12.17 5.41
C SER A 36 4.63 11.97 6.38
N ILE A 37 4.52 10.76 6.92
CA ILE A 37 3.47 10.30 7.83
C ILE A 37 4.12 10.02 9.18
N ALA A 38 3.74 10.80 10.19
CA ALA A 38 4.09 10.53 11.58
C ALA A 38 2.85 10.03 12.32
N HIS A 39 2.95 8.86 12.94
CA HIS A 39 1.91 8.33 13.81
C HIS A 39 2.36 8.41 15.28
N ARG A 40 1.44 8.77 16.19
CA ARG A 40 1.61 8.65 17.64
C ARG A 40 0.30 8.18 18.24
N HIS A 41 0.25 6.92 18.69
CA HIS A 41 -0.98 6.28 19.18
C HIS A 41 -2.11 6.41 18.15
N GLU A 42 -3.19 7.14 18.44
CA GLU A 42 -4.30 7.36 17.52
C GLU A 42 -4.16 8.60 16.62
N GLN A 43 -3.08 9.37 16.78
CA GLN A 43 -2.88 10.63 16.06
C GLN A 43 -1.96 10.42 14.86
N PHE A 44 -2.49 10.67 13.68
CA PHE A 44 -1.77 10.64 12.42
C PHE A 44 -1.55 12.05 11.92
N LYS A 45 -0.31 12.35 11.55
CA LYS A 45 0.12 13.61 10.96
C LYS A 45 0.69 13.30 9.59
N VAL A 46 0.09 13.86 8.55
CA VAL A 46 0.58 13.76 7.17
C VAL A 46 1.11 15.13 6.75
N ASP A 47 2.35 15.19 6.31
CA ASP A 47 2.98 16.37 5.73
C ASP A 47 3.31 16.13 4.27
N GLY A 48 2.93 17.07 3.41
CA GLY A 48 3.27 17.02 1.99
C GLY A 48 2.48 18.01 1.14
N PRO A 49 2.55 17.86 -0.20
CA PRO A 49 1.73 18.63 -1.14
C PRO A 49 0.24 18.39 -0.88
N LYS A 50 -0.60 19.43 -0.94
CA LYS A 50 -2.03 19.35 -0.57
C LYS A 50 -2.78 18.18 -1.23
N ALA A 51 -2.58 17.96 -2.53
CA ALA A 51 -3.22 16.87 -3.26
C ALA A 51 -2.77 15.48 -2.77
N ARG A 52 -1.46 15.30 -2.56
CA ARG A 52 -0.88 14.03 -2.08
C ARG A 52 -1.21 13.75 -0.63
N ALA A 53 -1.23 14.79 0.21
CA ALA A 53 -1.60 14.66 1.62
C ALA A 53 -3.07 14.25 1.78
N ASN A 54 -3.98 14.79 0.95
CA ASN A 54 -5.37 14.34 0.90
C ASN A 54 -5.46 12.88 0.44
N GLN A 55 -4.78 12.52 -0.65
CA GLN A 55 -4.76 11.16 -1.16
C GLN A 55 -4.22 10.15 -0.13
N ALA A 56 -3.18 10.52 0.61
CA ALA A 56 -2.64 9.71 1.70
C ALA A 56 -3.64 9.54 2.85
N MET A 57 -4.40 10.59 3.17
CA MET A 57 -5.45 10.54 4.18
C MET A 57 -6.58 9.59 3.77
N GLU A 58 -7.06 9.69 2.52
CA GLU A 58 -8.08 8.80 1.98
C GLU A 58 -7.60 7.34 1.99
N MET A 59 -6.33 7.12 1.62
CA MET A 59 -5.74 5.78 1.66
C MET A 59 -5.66 5.23 3.09
N LEU A 60 -5.23 6.03 4.07
CA LEU A 60 -5.20 5.62 5.47
C LEU A 60 -6.61 5.28 5.99
N GLN A 61 -7.63 6.02 5.58
CA GLN A 61 -9.03 5.72 5.93
C GLN A 61 -9.50 4.40 5.31
N ALA A 62 -9.26 4.19 4.02
CA ALA A 62 -9.61 2.94 3.35
C ALA A 62 -8.92 1.73 3.98
N VAL A 63 -7.62 1.83 4.30
CA VAL A 63 -6.90 0.76 4.99
C VAL A 63 -7.47 0.55 6.40
N TYR A 64 -7.83 1.62 7.11
CA TYR A 64 -8.44 1.51 8.43
C TYR A 64 -9.79 0.77 8.38
N GLU A 65 -10.59 0.97 7.33
CA GLU A 65 -11.87 0.27 7.11
C GLU A 65 -11.68 -1.24 6.95
N ILE A 66 -10.68 -1.69 6.17
CA ILE A 66 -10.38 -3.12 5.99
C ILE A 66 -9.52 -3.73 7.10
N ALA A 67 -8.91 -2.91 7.96
CA ALA A 67 -8.02 -3.34 9.05
C ALA A 67 -8.72 -4.09 10.20
N GLU A 68 -10.01 -4.43 10.08
CA GLU A 68 -10.67 -5.42 10.93
C GLU A 68 -9.97 -6.79 10.88
N ARG A 69 -9.33 -7.08 9.74
CA ARG A 69 -8.49 -8.25 9.54
C ARG A 69 -7.02 -7.83 9.32
N PRO A 70 -6.05 -8.75 9.45
CA PRO A 70 -4.66 -8.46 9.15
C PRO A 70 -4.52 -8.04 7.68
N VAL A 71 -3.99 -6.85 7.45
CA VAL A 71 -3.71 -6.34 6.09
C VAL A 71 -2.29 -6.77 5.71
N SER A 72 -2.13 -7.32 4.51
CA SER A 72 -0.81 -7.67 3.97
C SER A 72 -0.20 -6.49 3.20
N ASP A 73 1.12 -6.49 3.04
CA ASP A 73 1.81 -5.44 2.29
C ASP A 73 1.36 -5.37 0.81
N GLU A 74 1.02 -6.52 0.21
CA GLU A 74 0.47 -6.59 -1.15
C GLU A 74 -0.86 -5.84 -1.29
N THR A 75 -1.74 -5.94 -0.30
CA THR A 75 -3.02 -5.19 -0.27
C THR A 75 -2.77 -3.69 -0.29
N ILE A 76 -1.77 -3.19 0.46
CA ILE A 76 -1.40 -1.78 0.47
C ILE A 76 -0.89 -1.34 -0.90
N GLN A 77 -0.01 -2.13 -1.52
CA GLN A 77 0.53 -1.83 -2.84
C GLN A 77 -0.56 -1.83 -3.92
N LEU A 78 -1.56 -2.71 -3.82
CA LEU A 78 -2.70 -2.76 -4.74
C LEU A 78 -3.65 -1.57 -4.59
N MET A 79 -3.96 -1.18 -3.35
CA MET A 79 -4.75 0.03 -3.09
C MET A 79 -4.06 1.29 -3.64
N LEU A 80 -2.73 1.36 -3.50
CA LEU A 80 -1.92 2.45 -4.06
C LEU A 80 -1.88 2.44 -5.60
N ALA A 81 -1.89 1.25 -6.20
CA ALA A 81 -1.95 1.04 -7.64
C ALA A 81 -3.31 1.42 -8.26
N GLY A 82 -4.34 1.64 -7.44
CA GLY A 82 -5.72 1.92 -7.87
C GLY A 82 -6.58 0.67 -8.07
N ASP A 83 -6.06 -0.51 -7.73
CA ASP A 83 -6.70 -1.82 -7.92
C ASP A 83 -7.42 -2.26 -6.62
N GLY A 84 -8.31 -1.39 -6.11
CA GLY A 84 -8.99 -1.58 -4.81
C GLY A 84 -9.88 -2.84 -4.73
N GLU A 85 -10.51 -3.25 -5.85
CA GLU A 85 -11.31 -4.49 -5.90
C GLU A 85 -10.45 -5.74 -5.69
N LEU A 86 -9.21 -5.73 -6.19
CA LEU A 86 -8.28 -6.84 -6.02
C LEU A 86 -7.71 -6.88 -4.60
N ALA A 87 -7.55 -5.71 -3.97
CA ALA A 87 -7.13 -5.59 -2.59
C ALA A 87 -8.16 -6.20 -1.62
N ASP A 88 -9.46 -5.95 -1.84
CA ASP A 88 -10.54 -6.52 -1.03
C ASP A 88 -10.59 -8.07 -1.11
N ALA A 89 -10.39 -8.62 -2.31
CA ALA A 89 -10.33 -10.06 -2.54
C ALA A 89 -9.20 -10.77 -1.75
N LEU A 90 -8.04 -10.10 -1.59
CA LEU A 90 -6.91 -10.63 -0.81
C LEU A 90 -7.18 -10.59 0.71
N VAL A 91 -7.91 -9.59 1.19
CA VAL A 91 -8.31 -9.48 2.61
C VAL A 91 -9.37 -10.52 2.97
N ASP A 92 -10.22 -10.91 2.01
CA ASP A 92 -11.21 -11.98 2.21
C ASP A 92 -10.62 -13.39 2.10
N GLY A 93 -9.30 -13.52 1.89
CA GLY A 93 -8.63 -14.83 1.80
C GLY A 93 -9.01 -15.62 0.54
N SER A 94 -9.67 -14.97 -0.42
CA SER A 94 -9.96 -15.56 -1.72
C SER A 94 -8.66 -15.61 -2.50
N GLN A 95 -7.93 -16.71 -2.36
CA GLN A 95 -6.68 -16.96 -3.08
C GLN A 95 -6.91 -16.69 -4.56
N LEU A 96 -6.30 -15.62 -5.06
CA LEU A 96 -6.23 -15.30 -6.47
C LEU A 96 -5.38 -16.36 -7.16
N THR A 97 -6.03 -17.43 -7.63
CA THR A 97 -5.43 -18.34 -8.60
C THR A 97 -5.42 -17.63 -9.97
N THR A 98 -4.42 -16.79 -10.23
CA THR A 98 -4.20 -16.29 -11.59
C THR A 98 -3.24 -17.22 -12.30
N ARG A 99 -3.77 -18.13 -13.13
CA ARG A 99 -2.97 -18.77 -14.18
C ARG A 99 -2.58 -17.67 -15.18
N ARG A 100 -1.28 -17.46 -15.36
CA ARG A 100 -0.62 -16.41 -16.15
C ARG A 100 -0.55 -15.05 -15.46
N ALA A 101 0.67 -14.78 -14.98
CA ALA A 101 1.18 -13.45 -14.75
C ALA A 101 1.13 -12.63 -16.05
N ASP A 102 0.11 -11.79 -16.20
CA ASP A 102 0.19 -10.62 -17.07
C ASP A 102 1.15 -9.61 -16.42
N LEU A 103 2.44 -9.90 -16.57
CA LEU A 103 3.58 -9.05 -16.25
C LEU A 103 3.52 -7.81 -17.16
N ARG A 104 2.72 -6.80 -16.78
CA ARG A 104 2.76 -5.47 -17.39
C ARG A 104 3.76 -4.60 -16.64
N ALA A 105 4.84 -4.23 -17.34
CA ALA A 105 5.89 -3.35 -16.86
C ALA A 105 5.31 -1.98 -16.45
N ARG A 106 5.51 -1.57 -15.18
CA ARG A 106 4.99 -0.30 -14.64
C ARG A 106 6.04 0.84 -14.56
N THR A 107 7.30 0.64 -14.97
CA THR A 107 8.31 1.72 -15.07
C THR A 107 9.33 1.52 -16.20
N ALA A 108 9.79 2.63 -16.82
CA ALA A 108 10.68 2.61 -18.00
C ALA A 108 12.06 1.96 -17.72
N THR A 109 12.56 2.02 -16.49
CA THR A 109 13.82 1.36 -16.09
C THR A 109 13.66 -0.15 -15.91
N GLN A 110 12.44 -0.63 -15.65
CA GLN A 110 12.14 -2.05 -15.44
C GLN A 110 11.99 -2.81 -16.77
N ALA A 111 11.63 -2.12 -17.85
CA ALA A 111 11.64 -2.68 -19.20
C ALA A 111 13.06 -3.14 -19.62
N GLN A 112 14.09 -2.42 -19.19
CA GLN A 112 15.48 -2.77 -19.48
C GLN A 112 15.94 -3.99 -18.67
N TYR A 113 15.41 -4.18 -17.45
CA TYR A 113 15.67 -5.36 -16.64
C TYR A 113 15.03 -6.62 -17.26
N LEU A 114 13.80 -6.50 -17.78
CA LEU A 114 13.10 -7.59 -18.47
C LEU A 114 13.74 -7.93 -19.82
N ALA A 115 14.24 -6.94 -20.57
CA ALA A 115 14.96 -7.17 -21.81
C ALA A 115 16.25 -7.98 -21.61
N ASN A 116 16.98 -7.75 -20.51
CA ASN A 116 18.22 -8.46 -20.18
C ASN A 116 17.99 -9.90 -19.69
N ILE A 117 16.84 -10.18 -19.07
CA ILE A 117 16.47 -11.54 -18.64
C ILE A 117 16.13 -12.40 -19.87
N ALA A 118 15.42 -11.84 -20.86
CA ALA A 118 15.10 -12.55 -22.10
C ALA A 118 16.34 -12.85 -22.98
N THR A 119 17.46 -12.15 -22.78
CA THR A 119 18.71 -12.40 -23.54
C THR A 119 19.62 -13.45 -22.89
N HIS A 120 19.45 -13.76 -21.62
CA HIS A 120 20.25 -14.75 -20.89
C HIS A 120 19.38 -15.96 -20.51
N ASP A 121 18.72 -16.52 -21.52
CA ASP A 121 18.06 -17.82 -21.45
C ASP A 121 19.15 -18.89 -21.25
N ILE A 122 19.42 -19.23 -19.99
CA ILE A 122 20.21 -20.41 -19.65
C ILE A 122 19.29 -21.62 -19.80
N SER A 123 19.25 -22.12 -21.03
CA SER A 123 18.98 -23.52 -21.32
C SER A 123 19.97 -24.40 -20.55
N LEU A 124 19.50 -25.11 -19.52
CA LEU A 124 19.75 -26.54 -19.28
C LEU A 124 19.01 -27.03 -18.03
#